data_AF-A0A9E4FIB4-F1
#
_entry.id   AF-A0A9E4FIB4-F1
#
_cell.length_a   1.000
_cell.length_b   1.000
_cell.length_c   1.000
_cell.angle_alpha   90.00
_cell.angle_beta   90.00
_cell.angle_gamma   90.00
#
_symmetry.space_group_name_H-M   'P 1'
#
loop_
_entity.id
_entity.type
_entity.pdbx_description
1 polymer ?
#
loop_
_entity_poly.entity_id
_entity_poly.type
_entity_poly.pdbx_seq_one_letter_code
_entity_poly.pdbx_strand_id
1 'polypeptide(L)' 'LELYFGGDMEASIALCGQVCGRIDAVRPVAEIIAEVRAEFFHELGRLAHEYLKLPAYSPQ' A
#
# COMPACT_ATOMS: atom_id res chain seq x y z
N LEU A 1 11.87 -17.66 -16.73
CA LEU A 1 13.03 -16.83 -16.32
C LEU A 1 12.96 -15.49 -17.04
N GLU A 2 12.72 -15.52 -18.37
CA GLU A 2 12.63 -14.35 -19.26
C GLU A 2 11.73 -13.20 -18.78
N LEU A 3 10.51 -13.45 -18.29
CA LEU A 3 9.64 -12.35 -17.82
C LEU A 3 10.23 -11.58 -16.62
N TYR A 4 10.33 -12.23 -15.44
CA TYR A 4 10.72 -11.52 -14.21
C TYR A 4 12.22 -11.23 -14.10
N PHE A 5 13.08 -12.09 -14.64
CA PHE A 5 14.54 -11.92 -14.56
C PHE A 5 15.14 -11.33 -15.84
N GLY A 6 14.50 -11.53 -17.00
CA GLY A 6 14.91 -10.97 -18.29
C GLY A 6 14.16 -9.69 -18.69
N GLY A 7 13.02 -9.39 -18.08
CA GLY A 7 12.22 -8.19 -18.36
C GLY A 7 11.34 -8.30 -19.62
N ASP A 8 11.25 -9.48 -20.25
CA ASP A 8 10.43 -9.67 -21.44
C ASP A 8 8.95 -9.85 -21.08
N MET A 9 8.19 -8.76 -21.18
CA MET A 9 6.76 -8.71 -20.86
C MET A 9 5.88 -9.57 -21.79
N GLU A 10 6.40 -9.97 -22.96
CA GLU A 10 5.68 -10.79 -23.94
C GLU A 10 5.99 -12.28 -23.77
N ALA A 11 7.01 -12.64 -22.96
CA ALA A 11 7.40 -14.04 -22.75
C ALA A 11 6.35 -14.87 -21.99
N SER A 12 5.46 -14.23 -21.23
CA SER A 12 4.35 -14.87 -20.50
C SER A 12 3.43 -13.83 -19.84
N ILE A 13 2.32 -14.28 -19.25
CA ILE A 13 1.41 -13.41 -18.49
C ILE A 13 2.07 -12.93 -17.19
N ALA A 14 2.23 -11.62 -17.04
CA ALA A 14 2.65 -11.00 -15.78
C ALA A 14 1.54 -11.05 -14.73
N LEU A 15 1.85 -11.59 -13.55
CA LEU A 15 0.90 -11.68 -12.45
C LEU A 15 0.86 -10.34 -11.71
N CYS A 16 -0.27 -9.66 -11.77
CA CYS A 16 -0.52 -8.45 -11.01
C CYS A 16 -1.94 -8.45 -10.43
N GLY A 17 -2.13 -7.75 -9.32
CA GLY A 17 -3.45 -7.50 -8.76
C GLY A 17 -4.12 -6.30 -9.42
N GLN A 18 -5.45 -6.17 -9.26
CA GLN A 18 -6.23 -5.05 -9.80
C GLN A 18 -5.74 -3.67 -9.36
N VAL A 19 -5.03 -3.61 -8.23
CA VAL A 19 -4.50 -2.36 -7.66
C VAL A 19 -3.20 -1.88 -8.32
N CYS A 20 -2.62 -2.62 -9.28
CA CYS A 20 -1.34 -2.27 -9.91
C CYS A 20 -1.34 -0.87 -10.53
N GLY A 21 -2.47 -0.40 -11.06
CA GLY A 21 -2.61 0.95 -11.62
C GLY A 21 -2.53 2.09 -10.59
N ARG A 22 -2.47 1.78 -9.28
CA ARG A 22 -2.23 2.76 -8.21
C ARG A 22 -0.75 2.84 -7.79
N ILE A 23 0.13 2.00 -8.34
CA ILE A 23 1.55 1.95 -7.99
C ILE A 23 2.33 2.72 -9.06
N ASP A 24 2.95 3.83 -8.67
CA ASP A 24 3.67 4.75 -9.57
C ASP A 24 5.18 4.87 -9.25
N ALA A 25 5.63 4.31 -8.12
CA ALA A 25 7.01 4.40 -7.68
C ALA A 25 7.55 3.08 -7.10
N VAL A 26 8.84 2.84 -7.32
CA VAL A 26 9.60 1.79 -6.62
C VAL A 26 10.20 2.40 -5.35
N ARG A 27 9.89 1.82 -4.19
CA ARG A 27 10.26 2.35 -2.87
C ARG A 27 10.88 1.26 -1.99
N PRO A 28 11.72 1.63 -1.00
CA PRO A 28 12.23 0.68 -0.02
C PRO A 28 11.11 -0.03 0.74
N VAL A 29 11.25 -1.35 0.94
CA VAL A 29 10.24 -2.18 1.61
C VAL A 29 9.89 -1.65 3.00
N ALA A 30 10.90 -1.22 3.76
CA ALA A 30 10.69 -0.67 5.10
C ALA A 30 9.82 0.60 5.10
N GLU A 31 9.97 1.45 4.08
CA GLU A 31 9.20 2.68 3.91
C GLU A 31 7.73 2.37 3.60
N ILE A 32 7.49 1.47 2.64
CA ILE A 32 6.14 1.01 2.27
C ILE A 32 5.39 0.48 3.50
N ILE A 33 6.03 -0.38 4.29
CA ILE A 33 5.40 -0.97 5.47
C ILE A 33 5.13 0.08 6.55
N ALA A 34 6.07 0.98 6.80
CA ALA A 34 5.93 2.01 7.83
C ALA A 34 4.80 2.99 7.50
N GLU A 35 4.71 3.45 6.25
CA GLU A 35 3.65 4.34 5.80
C GLU A 35 2.28 3.66 5.82
N VAL A 36 2.16 2.45 5.26
CA VAL A 36 0.89 1.69 5.30
C VAL A 36 0.37 1.54 6.71
N ARG A 37 1.25 1.24 7.68
CA ARG A 37 0.87 1.18 9.10
C ARG A 37 0.37 2.53 9.61
N ALA A 38 1.11 3.61 9.34
CA ALA A 38 0.76 4.95 9.82
C ALA A 38 -0.59 5.42 9.24
N GLU A 39 -0.77 5.29 7.93
CA GLU A 39 -2.01 5.65 7.23
C GLU A 39 -3.20 4.82 7.71
N PHE A 40 -3.01 3.51 7.92
CA PHE A 40 -4.07 2.65 8.43
C PHE A 40 -4.60 3.12 9.78
N PHE A 41 -3.72 3.39 10.74
CA PHE A 41 -4.13 3.88 12.06
C PHE A 41 -4.69 5.29 12.01
N HIS A 42 -4.15 6.16 11.15
CA HIS A 42 -4.69 7.49 10.91
C HIS A 42 -6.13 7.43 10.40
N GLU A 43 -6.39 6.67 9.33
CA GLU A 43 -7.73 6.57 8.74
C GLU A 43 -8.72 5.88 9.67
N LEU A 44 -8.32 4.81 10.38
CA LEU A 44 -9.17 4.22 11.41
C LEU A 44 -9.49 5.20 12.53
N GLY A 45 -8.51 5.98 12.99
CA GLY A 45 -8.72 7.02 13.98
C GLY A 45 -9.71 8.09 13.51
N ARG A 46 -9.58 8.50 12.24
CA ARG A 46 -10.49 9.46 11.59
C ARG A 46 -11.91 8.91 11.52
N LEU A 47 -12.10 7.67 11.06
CA LEU A 47 -13.40 7.01 10.97
C LEU A 47 -14.02 6.80 12.37
N ALA A 48 -13.22 6.41 13.37
CA ALA A 48 -13.68 6.24 14.74
C ALA A 48 -14.15 7.58 15.35
N HIS A 49 -13.41 8.66 15.11
CA HIS A 49 -13.83 10.00 15.52
C HIS A 49 -15.14 10.42 14.83
N GLU A 50 -15.24 10.23 13.52
CA GLU A 50 -16.38 10.63 12.70
C GLU A 50 -17.66 9.87 13.08
N TYR A 51 -17.58 8.55 13.17
CA TYR A 51 -18.75 7.68 13.29
C TYR A 51 -19.03 7.21 14.72
N LEU A 52 -18.00 7.07 15.57
CA LEU A 52 -18.16 6.59 16.95
C LEU A 52 -18.03 7.72 18.00
N LYS A 53 -17.70 8.95 17.57
CA LYS A 53 -17.52 10.13 18.44
C LYS A 53 -16.46 9.93 19.53
N LEU A 54 -15.47 9.08 19.26
CA LEU A 54 -14.32 8.90 20.15
C LEU A 54 -13.37 10.11 20.06
N PRO A 55 -12.53 10.35 21.08
CA PRO A 55 -11.47 11.36 21.01
C PRO A 55 -10.56 11.15 19.79
N ALA A 56 -9.94 12.23 19.31
CA ALA A 56 -9.01 12.16 18.19
C ALA A 56 -7.87 11.16 18.48
N TYR A 57 -7.54 10.33 17.50
CA TYR A 57 -6.41 9.41 17.59
C TYR A 57 -5.11 10.19 17.73
N SER A 58 -4.31 9.86 18.74
CA SER A 58 -2.94 10.30 18.88
C SER A 58 -2.03 9.08 18.70
N PRO A 59 -1.15 9.06 17.69
CA PRO A 59 -0.12 8.04 17.61
C PRO A 59 0.82 8.12 18.82
N GLN A 60 1.37 6.96 19.22
CA GLN A 60 2.49 6.87 20.16
C GLN A 60 3.82 7.05 19.42
#